data_AF-A0A1Z4GDS4-F1
#
_entry.id   AF-A0A1Z4GDS4-F1
#
_cell.length_a   1.000
_cell.length_b   1.000
_cell.length_c   1.000
_cell.angle_alpha   90.00
_cell.angle_beta   90.00
_cell.angle_gamma   90.00
#
_symmetry.space_group_name_H-M   'P 1'
#
loop_
_entity.id
_entity.type
_entity.pdbx_description
1 polymer ?
#
loop_
_entity_poly.entity_id
_entity_poly.type
_entity_poly.pdbx_seq_one_letter_code
_entity_poly.pdbx_strand_id
1 'polypeptide(L)'
;MTHLLSSSEHQPWDFDPRTDTKKSYEAFVIFRDLGKTRTLEAAAKILSNSPHYIRRWSAAGGWMERVLAYDLYLEKKEREITEQIQLQEHRQKITKYRQTLETLGWENFEVASQCLNICKQSLERYSTPEALAKIRPLDVRAIASSGATASEIGSRFLNDALAIEKLLESLNFEETIDVESETV
;
A
#
# COMPACT_ATOMS: atom_id res chain seq x y z
N MET A 1 -40.73 -18.83 -6.30
CA MET A 1 -40.79 -17.85 -7.41
C MET A 1 -39.57 -16.96 -7.27
N THR A 2 -38.61 -17.15 -8.17
CA THR A 2 -37.25 -16.63 -8.13
C THR A 2 -37.25 -15.10 -8.25
N HIS A 3 -36.80 -14.40 -7.22
CA HIS A 3 -36.51 -12.97 -7.30
C HIS A 3 -35.21 -12.77 -8.08
N LEU A 4 -35.40 -12.36 -9.34
CA LEU A 4 -34.58 -11.45 -10.15
C LEU A 4 -33.09 -11.36 -9.81
N LEU A 5 -32.32 -12.13 -10.59
CA LEU A 5 -30.91 -11.89 -10.86
C LEU A 5 -30.69 -10.45 -11.37
N SER A 6 -29.76 -9.76 -10.71
CA SER A 6 -28.84 -8.76 -11.27
C SER A 6 -29.42 -7.81 -12.32
N SER A 7 -29.90 -6.65 -11.87
CA SER A 7 -29.99 -5.48 -12.76
C SER A 7 -28.56 -5.10 -13.13
N SER A 8 -28.07 -5.61 -14.27
CA SER A 8 -26.88 -5.04 -14.90
C SER A 8 -27.20 -3.57 -15.15
N GLU A 9 -26.54 -2.65 -14.45
CA GLU A 9 -26.64 -1.22 -14.74
C GLU A 9 -26.32 -1.02 -16.22
N HIS A 10 -27.36 -0.74 -17.00
CA HIS A 10 -27.23 -0.48 -18.43
C HIS A 10 -26.45 0.82 -18.60
N GLN A 11 -25.22 0.74 -19.08
CA GLN A 11 -24.37 1.91 -19.23
C GLN A 11 -24.78 2.70 -20.47
N PRO A 12 -24.60 4.03 -20.50
CA PRO A 12 -24.98 4.84 -21.65
C PRO A 12 -24.34 4.39 -22.97
N TRP A 13 -23.14 3.80 -22.92
CA TRP A 13 -22.42 3.29 -24.09
C TRP A 13 -22.79 1.85 -24.49
N ASP A 14 -23.69 1.18 -23.78
CA ASP A 14 -24.16 -0.16 -24.15
C ASP A 14 -25.22 -0.08 -25.26
N PHE A 15 -25.49 -1.21 -25.93
CA PHE A 15 -26.49 -1.31 -27.01
C PHE A 15 -27.90 -0.93 -26.53
N ASP A 16 -28.50 0.12 -27.12
CA ASP A 16 -29.89 0.50 -26.82
C ASP A 16 -30.82 0.06 -27.97
N PRO A 17 -31.71 -0.94 -27.79
CA PRO A 17 -32.60 -1.42 -28.85
C PRO A 17 -33.60 -0.38 -29.37
N ARG A 18 -33.79 0.76 -28.69
CA ARG A 18 -34.69 1.84 -29.10
C ARG A 18 -34.06 2.76 -30.15
N THR A 19 -32.74 2.93 -30.09
CA THR A 19 -31.98 3.85 -30.97
C THR A 19 -30.98 3.12 -31.86
N ASP A 20 -30.53 1.93 -31.46
CA ASP A 20 -29.49 1.16 -32.12
C ASP A 20 -30.05 -0.01 -32.94
N THR A 21 -29.55 -0.10 -34.17
CA THR A 21 -29.49 -1.35 -34.93
C THR A 21 -28.13 -2.00 -34.71
N LYS A 22 -27.99 -3.30 -35.02
CA LYS A 22 -26.68 -3.97 -34.92
C LYS A 22 -25.56 -3.23 -35.66
N LYS A 23 -25.87 -2.74 -36.88
CA LYS A 23 -24.91 -1.98 -37.71
C LYS A 23 -24.57 -0.60 -37.15
N SER A 24 -25.55 0.10 -36.59
CA SER A 24 -25.29 1.42 -35.99
C SER A 24 -24.51 1.30 -34.70
N TYR A 25 -24.75 0.27 -33.89
CA TYR A 25 -23.99 0.02 -32.67
C TYR A 25 -22.55 -0.42 -32.96
N GLU A 26 -22.35 -1.30 -33.93
CA GLU A 26 -20.99 -1.64 -34.40
C GLU A 26 -20.24 -0.39 -34.85
N ALA A 27 -20.92 0.50 -35.58
CA ALA A 27 -20.34 1.77 -36.01
C ALA A 27 -20.03 2.71 -34.84
N PHE A 28 -20.88 2.73 -33.82
CA PHE A 28 -20.66 3.47 -32.58
C PHE A 28 -19.44 2.95 -31.82
N VAL A 29 -19.28 1.65 -31.68
CA VAL A 29 -18.12 1.02 -31.01
C VAL A 29 -16.82 1.44 -31.70
N ILE A 30 -16.78 1.37 -33.03
CA ILE A 30 -15.61 1.84 -33.80
C ILE A 30 -15.35 3.33 -33.57
N PHE A 31 -16.40 4.16 -33.60
CA PHE A 31 -16.26 5.60 -33.35
C PHE A 31 -15.71 5.91 -31.94
N ARG A 32 -16.21 5.21 -30.91
CA ARG A 32 -15.75 5.32 -29.52
C ARG A 32 -14.28 4.94 -29.40
N ASP A 33 -13.91 3.80 -29.99
CA ASP A 33 -12.58 3.19 -29.90
C ASP A 33 -11.50 3.96 -30.68
N LEU A 34 -11.89 4.88 -31.59
CA LEU A 34 -10.96 5.84 -32.20
C LEU A 34 -10.37 6.86 -31.21
N GLY A 35 -10.93 6.98 -30.00
CA GLY A 35 -10.37 7.82 -28.95
C GLY A 35 -10.21 9.29 -29.38
N LYS A 36 -9.06 9.89 -29.12
CA LYS A 36 -8.80 11.33 -29.35
C LYS A 36 -8.84 11.77 -30.83
N THR A 37 -8.68 10.84 -31.77
CA THR A 37 -8.73 11.13 -33.22
C THR A 37 -10.11 10.82 -33.83
N ARG A 38 -11.12 10.56 -33.00
CA ARG A 38 -12.46 10.21 -33.46
C ARG A 38 -13.07 11.30 -34.33
N THR A 39 -13.52 10.90 -35.50
CA THR A 39 -14.33 11.70 -36.42
C THR A 39 -15.33 10.77 -37.09
N LEU A 40 -16.49 11.30 -37.49
CA LEU A 40 -17.50 10.51 -38.19
C LEU A 40 -16.99 10.04 -39.55
N GLU A 41 -16.15 10.85 -40.20
CA GLU A 41 -15.46 10.54 -41.45
C GLU A 41 -14.47 9.37 -41.28
N ALA A 42 -13.69 9.35 -40.19
CA ALA A 42 -12.79 8.24 -39.91
C ALA A 42 -13.56 6.94 -39.65
N ALA A 43 -14.63 6.99 -38.85
CA ALA A 43 -15.47 5.82 -38.61
C ALA A 43 -16.14 5.31 -39.91
N ALA A 44 -16.65 6.21 -40.74
CA ALA A 44 -17.23 5.88 -42.05
C ALA A 44 -16.23 5.19 -42.98
N LYS A 45 -14.98 5.69 -43.02
CA LYS A 45 -13.90 5.12 -43.81
C LYS A 45 -13.55 3.69 -43.37
N ILE A 46 -13.42 3.46 -42.05
CA ILE A 46 -13.10 2.13 -41.50
C ILE A 46 -14.20 1.13 -41.85
N LEU A 47 -15.46 1.55 -41.75
CA LEU A 47 -16.62 0.72 -42.05
C LEU A 47 -16.93 0.57 -43.54
N SER A 48 -16.22 1.29 -44.42
CA SER A 48 -16.57 1.41 -45.84
C SER A 48 -18.05 1.79 -46.07
N ASN A 49 -18.61 2.61 -45.18
CA ASN A 49 -20.00 3.05 -45.22
C ASN A 49 -20.11 4.51 -45.68
N SER A 50 -21.28 4.89 -46.20
CA SER A 50 -21.53 6.28 -46.57
C SER A 50 -21.51 7.19 -45.33
N PRO A 51 -20.75 8.31 -45.35
CA PRO A 51 -20.72 9.29 -44.25
C PRO A 51 -22.11 9.82 -43.87
N HIS A 52 -23.05 9.81 -44.81
CA HIS A 52 -24.44 10.20 -44.57
C HIS A 52 -25.15 9.26 -43.56
N TYR A 53 -24.95 7.94 -43.68
CA TYR A 53 -25.54 6.97 -42.75
C TYR A 53 -24.92 7.09 -41.35
N ILE A 54 -23.60 7.27 -41.28
CA ILE A 54 -22.89 7.45 -40.01
C ILE A 54 -23.36 8.72 -39.29
N ARG A 55 -23.51 9.86 -40.00
CA ARG A 55 -24.06 11.09 -39.41
C ARG A 55 -25.47 10.89 -38.86
N ARG A 56 -26.34 10.22 -39.61
CA ARG A 56 -27.70 9.92 -39.17
C ARG A 56 -27.73 9.02 -37.93
N TRP A 57 -26.94 7.96 -37.90
CA TRP A 57 -26.85 7.06 -36.74
C TRP A 57 -26.26 7.76 -35.52
N SER A 58 -25.25 8.59 -35.72
CA SER A 58 -24.63 9.37 -34.65
C SER A 58 -25.61 10.32 -33.97
N ALA A 59 -26.40 11.05 -34.76
CA ALA A 59 -27.42 11.95 -34.24
C ALA A 59 -28.58 11.19 -33.55
N ALA A 60 -29.07 10.11 -34.16
CA ALA A 60 -30.19 9.33 -33.60
C ALA A 60 -29.81 8.58 -32.31
N GLY A 61 -28.55 8.14 -32.20
CA GLY A 61 -28.05 7.37 -31.07
C GLY A 61 -27.27 8.18 -30.03
N GLY A 62 -27.25 9.52 -30.11
CA GLY A 62 -26.58 10.38 -29.13
C GLY A 62 -25.12 10.02 -28.89
N TRP A 63 -24.35 9.78 -29.95
CA TRP A 63 -23.02 9.17 -29.80
C TRP A 63 -22.06 10.02 -28.99
N MET A 64 -22.16 11.35 -29.07
CA MET A 64 -21.25 12.24 -28.35
C MET A 64 -21.42 12.12 -26.83
N GLU A 65 -22.66 12.08 -26.37
CA GLU A 65 -23.01 11.92 -24.95
C GLU A 65 -22.57 10.56 -24.42
N ARG A 66 -22.80 9.49 -25.20
CA ARG A 66 -22.40 8.12 -24.83
C ARG A 66 -20.89 7.95 -24.76
N VAL A 67 -20.18 8.53 -25.72
CA VAL A 67 -18.72 8.52 -25.73
C VAL A 67 -18.16 9.34 -24.58
N LEU A 68 -18.72 10.50 -24.28
CA LEU A 68 -18.30 11.30 -23.12
C LEU A 68 -18.46 10.50 -21.82
N ALA A 69 -19.61 9.83 -21.63
CA ALA A 69 -19.82 8.97 -20.47
C ALA A 69 -18.78 7.84 -20.39
N TYR A 70 -18.44 7.23 -21.53
CA TYR A 70 -17.44 6.17 -21.58
C TYR A 70 -16.03 6.67 -21.25
N ASP A 71 -15.64 7.83 -21.80
CA ASP A 71 -14.33 8.43 -21.53
C ASP A 71 -14.19 8.78 -20.04
N LEU A 72 -15.23 9.35 -19.42
CA LEU A 72 -15.25 9.65 -17.98
C LEU A 72 -15.14 8.38 -17.13
N TYR A 73 -15.81 7.30 -17.54
CA TYR A 73 -15.69 6.00 -16.87
C TYR A 73 -14.27 5.45 -16.96
N LEU A 74 -13.62 5.52 -18.14
CA LEU A 74 -12.24 5.10 -18.31
C LEU A 74 -11.28 5.93 -17.47
N GLU A 75 -11.45 7.26 -17.42
CA GLU A 75 -10.62 8.14 -16.59
C GLU A 75 -10.75 7.79 -15.11
N LYS A 76 -11.98 7.55 -14.64
CA LYS A 76 -12.23 7.12 -13.25
C LYS A 76 -11.52 5.80 -12.94
N LYS A 77 -11.64 4.81 -13.83
CA LYS A 77 -10.96 3.52 -13.70
C LYS A 77 -9.44 3.66 -13.68
N GLU A 78 -8.87 4.48 -14.56
CA GLU A 78 -7.43 4.72 -14.62
C GLU A 78 -6.93 5.39 -13.33
N ARG A 79 -7.71 6.34 -12.79
CA ARG A 79 -7.42 6.99 -11.52
C ARG A 79 -7.43 6.00 -10.36
N GLU A 80 -8.47 5.19 -10.26
CA GLU A 80 -8.57 4.15 -9.23
C GLU A 80 -7.37 3.19 -9.28
N ILE A 81 -6.98 2.72 -10.47
CA ILE A 81 -5.81 1.85 -10.64
C ILE A 81 -4.53 2.56 -10.19
N THR A 82 -4.35 3.82 -10.58
CA THR A 82 -3.17 4.61 -10.23
C THR A 82 -3.07 4.81 -8.72
N GLU A 83 -4.18 5.17 -8.06
CA GLU A 83 -4.25 5.31 -6.61
C GLU A 83 -3.91 3.99 -5.91
N GLN A 84 -4.44 2.86 -6.38
CA GLN A 84 -4.12 1.54 -5.82
C GLN A 84 -2.63 1.19 -5.96
N ILE A 85 -2.03 1.47 -7.12
CA ILE A 85 -0.58 1.26 -7.33
C ILE A 85 0.23 2.12 -6.36
N GLN A 86 -0.11 3.39 -6.20
CA GLN A 86 0.57 4.30 -5.27
C GLN A 86 0.46 3.83 -3.81
N LEU A 87 -0.73 3.38 -3.40
CA LEU A 87 -0.94 2.82 -2.07
C LEU A 87 -0.10 1.55 -1.85
N GLN A 88 -0.03 0.67 -2.85
CA GLN A 88 0.78 -0.54 -2.80
C GLN A 88 2.28 -0.20 -2.69
N GLU A 89 2.78 0.73 -3.51
CA GLU A 89 4.17 1.18 -3.43
C GLU A 89 4.50 1.79 -2.07
N HIS A 90 3.59 2.61 -1.52
CA HIS A 90 3.76 3.21 -0.21
C HIS A 90 3.84 2.14 0.89
N ARG A 91 2.94 1.15 0.85
CA ARG A 91 2.97 0.00 1.77
C ARG A 91 4.28 -0.77 1.67
N GLN A 92 4.76 -1.05 0.46
CA GLN A 92 6.05 -1.73 0.25
C GLN A 92 7.23 -0.93 0.84
N LYS A 93 7.24 0.39 0.66
CA LYS A 93 8.26 1.27 1.25
C LYS A 93 8.25 1.22 2.77
N ILE A 94 7.08 1.32 3.41
CA ILE A 94 6.95 1.22 4.87
C ILE A 94 7.43 -0.15 5.37
N THR A 95 7.03 -1.24 4.72
CA THR A 95 7.46 -2.58 5.10
C THR A 95 8.97 -2.73 5.01
N LYS A 96 9.60 -2.25 3.93
CA LYS A 96 11.06 -2.27 3.78
C LYS A 96 11.75 -1.43 4.86
N TYR A 97 11.20 -0.27 5.18
CA TYR A 97 11.72 0.59 6.25
C TYR A 97 11.65 -0.10 7.62
N ARG A 98 10.50 -0.73 7.95
CA ARG A 98 10.32 -1.52 9.17
C ARG A 98 11.34 -2.65 9.27
N GLN A 99 11.50 -3.45 8.21
CA GLN A 99 12.48 -4.55 8.16
C GLN A 99 13.91 -4.04 8.38
N THR A 100 14.26 -2.91 7.75
CA THR A 100 15.58 -2.30 7.91
C THR A 100 15.82 -1.87 9.36
N LEU A 101 14.84 -1.21 9.99
CA LEU A 101 14.92 -0.81 11.39
C LEU A 101 15.05 -2.02 12.32
N GLU A 102 14.31 -3.08 12.06
CA GLU A 102 14.39 -4.32 12.83
C GLU A 102 15.80 -4.93 12.74
N THR A 103 16.36 -5.04 11.53
CA THR A 103 17.74 -5.53 11.33
C THR A 103 18.76 -4.67 12.08
N LEU A 104 18.69 -3.35 11.92
CA LEU A 104 19.58 -2.42 12.64
C LEU A 104 19.43 -2.54 14.16
N GLY A 105 18.20 -2.74 14.65
CA GLY A 105 17.91 -3.01 16.05
C GLY A 105 18.64 -4.26 16.54
N TRP A 106 18.49 -5.38 15.83
CA TRP A 106 19.16 -6.64 16.14
C TRP A 106 20.68 -6.54 16.12
N GLU A 107 21.27 -5.89 15.11
CA GLU A 107 22.71 -5.66 15.03
C GLU A 107 23.22 -4.84 16.24
N ASN A 108 22.48 -3.79 16.62
CA ASN A 108 22.82 -2.99 17.79
C ASN A 108 22.70 -3.78 19.10
N PHE A 109 21.70 -4.65 19.23
CA PHE A 109 21.57 -5.56 20.36
C PHE A 109 22.74 -6.54 20.44
N GLU A 110 23.18 -7.08 19.31
CA GLU A 110 24.32 -7.99 19.26
C GLU A 110 25.61 -7.30 19.73
N VAL A 111 25.89 -6.10 19.23
CA VAL A 111 27.06 -5.30 19.66
C VAL A 111 26.99 -4.99 21.16
N ALA A 112 25.83 -4.55 21.65
CA ALA A 112 25.63 -4.27 23.08
C ALA A 112 25.87 -5.53 23.94
N SER A 113 25.39 -6.69 23.51
CA SER A 113 25.62 -7.98 24.17
C SER A 113 27.10 -8.34 24.21
N GLN A 114 27.83 -8.16 23.09
CA GLN A 114 29.27 -8.38 23.03
C GLN A 114 30.04 -7.45 23.98
N CYS A 115 29.70 -6.16 24.01
CA CYS A 115 30.29 -5.19 24.93
C CYS A 115 30.06 -5.59 26.39
N LEU A 116 28.85 -6.04 26.73
CA LEU A 116 28.52 -6.51 28.09
C LEU A 116 29.35 -7.75 28.45
N ASN A 117 29.52 -8.69 27.51
CA ASN A 117 30.33 -9.89 27.73
C ASN A 117 31.81 -9.55 27.96
N ILE A 118 32.38 -8.60 27.21
CA ILE A 118 33.74 -8.10 27.43
C ILE A 118 33.87 -7.45 28.82
N CYS A 119 32.87 -6.67 29.23
CA CYS A 119 32.84 -6.08 30.57
C CYS A 119 32.80 -7.17 31.65
N LYS A 120 31.97 -8.19 31.49
CA LYS A 120 31.88 -9.35 32.40
C LYS A 120 33.22 -10.07 32.52
N GLN A 121 33.85 -10.42 31.39
CA GLN A 121 35.15 -11.10 31.39
C GLN A 121 36.26 -10.24 32.02
N SER A 122 36.21 -8.92 31.81
CA SER A 122 37.14 -7.98 32.44
C SER A 122 36.94 -7.90 33.95
N LEU A 123 35.70 -7.91 34.41
CA LEU A 123 35.35 -7.94 35.84
C LEU A 123 35.77 -9.25 36.50
N GLU A 124 35.62 -10.39 35.81
CA GLU A 124 36.02 -11.71 36.32
C GLU A 124 37.51 -11.78 36.68
N ARG A 125 38.36 -11.02 35.99
CA ARG A 125 39.80 -10.90 36.31
C ARG A 125 40.06 -10.29 37.70
N TYR A 126 39.07 -9.61 38.25
CA TYR A 126 39.12 -8.96 39.56
C TYR A 126 38.20 -9.64 40.59
N SER A 127 37.73 -10.86 40.33
CA SER A 127 36.86 -11.59 41.26
C SER A 127 37.57 -12.08 42.54
N THR A 128 38.90 -12.04 42.59
CA THR A 128 39.68 -12.45 43.76
C THR A 128 40.17 -11.25 44.59
N PRO A 129 40.26 -11.39 45.93
CA PRO A 129 40.77 -10.32 46.81
C PRO A 129 42.18 -9.83 46.43
N GLU A 130 43.05 -10.73 45.97
CA GLU A 130 44.41 -10.41 45.53
C GLU A 130 44.47 -9.64 44.20
N ALA A 131 43.51 -9.88 43.30
CA ALA A 131 43.39 -9.13 42.05
C ALA A 131 42.80 -7.74 42.29
N LEU A 132 41.83 -7.61 43.20
CA LEU A 132 41.28 -6.31 43.64
C LEU A 132 42.35 -5.41 44.23
N ALA A 133 43.30 -5.97 45.00
CA ALA A 133 44.42 -5.21 45.57
C ALA A 133 45.37 -4.63 44.52
N LYS A 134 45.34 -5.10 43.27
CA LYS A 134 46.22 -4.67 42.17
C LYS A 134 45.54 -3.74 41.15
N ILE A 135 44.27 -3.40 41.35
CA ILE A 135 43.53 -2.49 40.47
C ILE A 135 44.13 -1.08 40.53
N ARG A 136 44.30 -0.43 39.37
CA ARG A 136 44.68 0.98 39.30
C ARG A 136 43.42 1.87 39.43
N PRO A 137 43.51 3.06 40.06
CA PRO A 137 42.36 3.97 40.19
C PRO A 137 41.68 4.34 38.85
N LEU A 138 42.45 4.41 37.76
CA LEU A 138 41.91 4.65 36.41
C LEU A 138 41.02 3.49 35.94
N ASP A 139 41.39 2.25 36.27
CA ASP A 139 40.62 1.06 35.90
C ASP A 139 39.29 1.01 36.68
N VAL A 140 39.27 1.45 37.96
CA VAL A 140 38.03 1.57 38.76
C VAL A 140 37.04 2.52 38.10
N ARG A 141 37.50 3.71 37.71
CA ARG A 141 36.64 4.73 37.06
C ARG A 141 36.11 4.23 35.73
N ALA A 142 36.96 3.60 34.91
CA ALA A 142 36.55 3.04 33.63
C ALA A 142 35.45 1.98 33.82
N ILE A 143 35.66 1.02 34.73
CA ILE A 143 34.70 -0.05 35.05
C ILE A 143 33.37 0.53 35.56
N ALA A 144 33.40 1.47 36.51
CA ALA A 144 32.19 2.10 37.05
C ALA A 144 31.41 2.86 35.97
N SER A 145 32.10 3.58 35.08
CA SER A 145 31.45 4.30 33.98
C SER A 145 30.82 3.35 32.97
N SER A 146 31.50 2.26 32.62
CA SER A 146 30.97 1.24 31.71
C SER A 146 29.73 0.55 32.30
N GLY A 147 29.74 0.27 33.61
CA GLY A 147 28.58 -0.28 34.31
C GLY A 147 27.37 0.66 34.32
N ALA A 148 27.59 1.96 34.56
CA ALA A 148 26.52 2.96 34.51
C ALA A 148 25.90 3.05 33.10
N THR A 149 26.73 3.14 32.07
CA THR A 149 26.28 3.19 30.67
C THR A 149 25.52 1.92 30.29
N ALA A 150 26.01 0.73 30.66
CA ALA A 150 25.34 -0.53 30.40
C ALA A 150 23.97 -0.62 31.09
N SER A 151 23.87 -0.14 32.34
CA SER A 151 22.60 -0.12 33.07
C SER A 151 21.60 0.86 32.46
N GLU A 152 22.05 2.03 31.99
CA GLU A 152 21.20 3.02 31.35
C GLU A 152 20.66 2.51 30.00
N ILE A 153 21.51 1.89 29.19
CA ILE A 153 21.11 1.24 27.92
C ILE A 153 20.12 0.11 28.18
N GLY A 154 20.41 -0.77 29.16
CA GLY A 154 19.52 -1.88 29.52
C GLY A 154 18.14 -1.40 29.98
N SER A 155 18.09 -0.33 30.79
CA SER A 155 16.82 0.25 31.22
C SER A 155 16.01 0.84 30.06
N ARG A 156 16.65 1.49 29.08
CA ARG A 156 15.97 1.99 27.89
C ARG A 156 15.35 0.84 27.08
N PHE A 157 16.11 -0.22 26.83
CA PHE A 157 15.60 -1.36 26.07
C PHE A 157 14.41 -2.05 26.73
N LEU A 158 14.41 -2.21 28.05
CA LEU A 158 13.26 -2.77 28.77
C LEU A 158 12.02 -1.87 28.66
N ASN A 159 12.21 -0.55 28.72
CA ASN A 159 11.11 0.41 28.54
C ASN A 159 10.57 0.38 27.11
N ASP A 160 11.44 0.32 26.10
CA ASP A 160 11.05 0.25 24.69
C ASP A 160 10.31 -1.06 24.39
N ALA A 161 10.78 -2.20 24.92
CA ALA A 161 10.11 -3.49 24.78
C ALA A 161 8.71 -3.47 25.39
N LEU A 162 8.56 -2.94 26.61
CA LEU A 162 7.25 -2.78 27.27
C LEU A 162 6.33 -1.85 26.48
N ALA A 163 6.87 -0.78 25.88
CA ALA A 163 6.10 0.13 25.05
C ALA A 163 5.61 -0.56 23.77
N ILE A 164 6.45 -1.38 23.13
CA ILE A 164 6.09 -2.19 21.95
C ILE A 164 5.01 -3.21 22.31
N GLU A 165 5.14 -3.92 23.43
CA GLU A 165 4.15 -4.90 23.89
C GLU A 165 2.77 -4.25 24.10
N LYS A 166 2.72 -3.10 24.79
CA LYS A 166 1.48 -2.33 24.96
C LYS A 166 0.88 -1.85 23.63
N LEU A 167 1.73 -1.48 22.67
CA LEU A 167 1.31 -1.08 21.33
C LEU A 167 0.68 -2.27 20.58
N LEU A 168 1.30 -3.44 20.63
CA LEU A 168 0.78 -4.66 20.02
C LEU A 168 -0.53 -5.10 20.68
N GLU A 169 -0.64 -5.02 22.01
CA GLU A 169 -1.90 -5.25 22.73
C GLU A 169 -3.01 -4.30 22.27
N SER A 170 -2.70 -3.01 22.08
CA SER A 170 -3.68 -2.02 21.62
C SER A 170 -4.15 -2.24 20.18
N LEU A 171 -3.25 -2.65 19.29
CA LEU A 171 -3.56 -2.95 17.89
C LEU A 171 -4.41 -4.22 17.75
N ASN A 172 -4.11 -5.26 18.54
CA ASN A 172 -4.94 -6.47 18.57
C ASN A 172 -6.37 -6.18 19.06
N PHE A 173 -6.54 -5.16 19.89
CA PHE A 173 -7.84 -4.72 20.39
C PHE A 173 -8.68 -3.99 19.31
N GLU A 174 -8.04 -3.22 18.43
CA GLU A 174 -8.72 -2.56 17.30
C GLU A 174 -9.16 -3.56 16.23
N GLU A 175 -8.35 -4.59 15.93
CA GLU A 175 -8.72 -5.67 15.01
C GLU A 175 -9.93 -6.50 15.53
N THR A 176 -10.14 -6.58 16.85
CA THR A 176 -11.32 -7.26 17.41
C THR A 176 -12.60 -6.43 17.30
N ILE A 177 -12.50 -5.10 17.37
CA ILE A 177 -13.64 -4.18 17.27
C ILE A 177 -14.17 -4.11 15.83
N ASP A 178 -13.28 -4.10 14.83
CA ASP A 178 -13.71 -4.07 13.43
C ASP A 178 -14.46 -5.36 13.02
N VAL A 179 -14.04 -6.53 13.52
CA VAL A 179 -14.71 -7.83 13.26
C VAL A 179 -16.11 -7.91 13.90
N GLU A 180 -16.32 -7.28 15.06
CA GLU A 180 -17.65 -7.20 15.69
C GLU A 180 -18.55 -6.12 15.05
N SER A 181 -17.98 -5.11 14.39
CA SER A 181 -18.73 -4.04 13.72
C SER A 181 -19.21 -4.39 12.30
N GLU A 182 -18.58 -5.37 11.63
CA GLU A 182 -19.03 -5.88 10.33
C GLU A 182 -20.09 -7.01 10.42
N THR A 183 -20.48 -7.43 11.63
CA THR A 183 -21.44 -8.53 11.85
C THR A 183 -22.83 -8.11 12.38
N VAL A 184 -23.18 -6.82 12.33
CA VAL A 184 -24.51 -6.31 12.71
C VAL A 184 -25.22 -5.62 11.56
#